data_AF-A0A1C2IPU6-F1
#
_entry.id   AF-A0A1C2IPU6-F1
#
_cell.length_a   1.000
_cell.length_b   1.000
_cell.length_c   1.000
_cell.angle_alpha   90.00
_cell.angle_beta   90.00
_cell.angle_gamma   90.00
#
_symmetry.space_group_name_H-M   'P 1'
#
loop_
_entity.id
_entity.type
_entity.pdbx_description
1 polymer ?
#
loop_
_entity_poly.entity_id
_entity_poly.type
_entity_poly.pdbx_seq_one_letter_code
_entity_poly.pdbx_strand_id
1 'polypeptide(L)'
;MDVLITVITGCNVFLAADLVSAEDEPTGNFHRALEGYETLLLAADTIIQFGMTEGAIDLRNKAGRLADWCEQTRKLLIKTHQAIPDPETIMMADDTVPDFQAEYLTGVAYLAAITLALNMLDFYQYFIVSGKDTRKAMFQDFRGAIQEAGDGIRSHVRHAGTAAHEIDLMHKKVRALLEDR
;
A
#
# COMPACT_ATOMS: atom_id res chain seq x y z
N MET A 1 1.18 24.46 0.29
CA MET A 1 1.84 23.40 -0.49
C MET A 1 0.90 23.05 -1.63
N ASP A 2 1.41 22.86 -2.86
CA ASP A 2 0.56 22.48 -3.99
C ASP A 2 0.08 21.03 -3.79
N VAL A 3 -1.23 20.83 -3.69
CA VAL A 3 -1.88 19.52 -3.51
C VAL A 3 -1.40 18.53 -4.55
N LEU A 4 -1.15 19.00 -5.78
CA LEU A 4 -0.60 18.19 -6.86
C LEU A 4 0.77 17.63 -6.51
N ILE A 5 1.66 18.49 -6.05
CA ILE A 5 3.03 18.12 -5.70
C ILE A 5 3.00 17.12 -4.56
N THR A 6 2.15 17.31 -3.55
CA THR A 6 2.02 16.37 -2.43
C THR A 6 1.52 14.99 -2.88
N VAL A 7 0.53 14.93 -3.78
CA VAL A 7 0.05 13.66 -4.35
C VAL A 7 1.16 12.96 -5.14
N ILE A 8 1.88 13.71 -5.99
CA ILE A 8 3.01 13.17 -6.77
C ILE A 8 4.12 12.68 -5.85
N THR A 9 4.47 13.43 -4.81
CA THR A 9 5.49 13.03 -3.81
C THR A 9 5.09 11.73 -3.12
N GLY A 10 3.84 11.60 -2.67
CA GLY A 10 3.34 10.36 -2.07
C GLY A 10 3.36 9.19 -3.05
N CYS A 11 3.02 9.44 -4.32
CA CYS A 11 3.12 8.43 -5.38
C CYS A 11 4.57 8.01 -5.67
N ASN A 12 5.51 8.95 -5.65
CA ASN A 12 6.92 8.68 -5.90
C ASN A 12 7.56 7.77 -4.85
N VAL A 13 7.05 7.76 -3.60
CA VAL A 13 7.47 6.77 -2.59
C VAL A 13 7.27 5.34 -3.11
N PHE A 14 6.22 5.11 -3.92
CA PHE A 14 5.94 3.80 -4.50
C PHE A 14 6.73 3.49 -5.78
N LEU A 15 7.08 4.53 -6.55
CA LEU A 15 7.82 4.38 -7.82
C LEU A 15 9.34 4.34 -7.62
N ALA A 16 9.85 4.92 -6.55
CA ALA A 16 11.25 4.85 -6.17
C ALA A 16 11.68 3.45 -5.68
N ALA A 17 10.77 2.48 -5.71
CA ALA A 17 11.02 1.08 -5.34
C ALA A 17 11.74 0.28 -6.44
N ASP A 18 12.17 0.90 -7.54
CA ASP A 18 13.22 0.34 -8.37
C ASP A 18 14.45 0.07 -7.48
N LEU A 19 14.87 -1.20 -7.43
CA LEU A 19 16.04 -1.74 -6.73
C LEU A 19 15.80 -2.08 -5.26
N VAL A 20 15.30 -3.30 -5.06
CA VAL A 20 15.91 -4.33 -4.20
C VAL A 20 17.26 -3.86 -3.63
N SER A 21 17.23 -3.22 -2.47
CA SER A 21 18.33 -3.39 -1.54
C SER A 21 18.09 -4.78 -0.95
N ALA A 22 18.98 -5.72 -1.27
CA ALA A 22 19.04 -7.00 -0.57
C ALA A 22 19.38 -6.84 0.94
N GLU A 23 19.52 -5.59 1.41
CA GLU A 23 19.80 -5.20 2.79
C GLU A 23 18.61 -4.50 3.48
N ASP A 24 17.44 -4.33 2.84
CA ASP A 24 16.29 -3.79 3.55
C ASP A 24 15.77 -4.82 4.57
N GLU A 25 15.56 -4.36 5.81
CA GLU A 25 14.88 -5.13 6.84
C GLU A 25 13.60 -5.78 6.28
N PRO A 26 13.18 -6.96 6.78
CA PRO A 26 11.96 -7.66 6.33
C PRO A 26 10.70 -6.78 6.34
N THR A 27 10.75 -5.66 7.06
CA THR A 27 9.69 -4.66 7.25
C THR A 27 9.78 -3.43 6.34
N GLY A 28 10.80 -3.31 5.47
CA GLY A 28 11.06 -2.10 4.69
C GLY A 28 9.88 -1.64 3.82
N ASN A 29 9.15 -2.59 3.21
CA ASN A 29 7.94 -2.29 2.46
C ASN A 29 6.81 -1.71 3.33
N PHE A 30 6.73 -2.10 4.60
CA PHE A 30 5.76 -1.52 5.53
C PHE A 30 6.10 -0.05 5.84
N HIS A 31 7.38 0.28 6.07
CA HIS A 31 7.80 1.66 6.32
C HIS A 31 7.54 2.56 5.10
N ARG A 32 7.85 2.09 3.89
CA ARG A 32 7.50 2.81 2.66
C ARG A 32 5.99 3.00 2.49
N ALA A 33 5.21 1.96 2.80
CA ALA A 33 3.75 2.05 2.76
C ALA A 33 3.21 3.12 3.72
N LEU A 34 3.78 3.19 4.93
CA LEU A 34 3.43 4.19 5.93
C LEU A 34 3.82 5.61 5.48
N GLU A 35 5.04 5.81 4.98
CA GLU A 35 5.53 7.09 4.49
C GLU A 35 4.68 7.61 3.31
N GLY A 36 4.39 6.74 2.34
CA GLY A 36 3.53 7.06 1.21
C GLY A 36 2.11 7.39 1.67
N TYR A 37 1.53 6.60 2.59
CA TYR A 37 0.22 6.86 3.17
C TYR A 37 0.15 8.20 3.91
N GLU A 38 1.13 8.52 4.77
CA GLU A 38 1.16 9.78 5.53
C GLU A 38 1.26 10.99 4.59
N THR A 39 2.10 10.90 3.56
CA THR A 39 2.24 11.93 2.54
C THR A 39 0.94 12.14 1.77
N LEU A 40 0.27 11.05 1.38
CA LEU A 40 -1.03 11.10 0.70
C LEU A 40 -2.12 11.69 1.60
N LEU A 41 -2.11 11.39 2.91
CA LEU A 41 -3.10 11.90 3.85
C LEU A 41 -3.06 13.44 3.94
N LEU A 42 -1.87 14.04 3.90
CA LEU A 42 -1.70 15.49 3.86
C LEU A 42 -2.40 16.14 2.67
N ALA A 43 -2.40 15.48 1.51
CA ALA A 43 -3.13 15.95 0.33
C ALA A 43 -4.63 15.62 0.40
N ALA A 44 -4.98 14.46 0.95
CA ALA A 44 -6.36 13.98 1.03
C ALA A 44 -7.25 14.95 1.79
N ASP A 45 -6.80 15.50 2.93
CA ASP A 45 -7.59 16.46 3.71
C ASP A 45 -8.00 17.68 2.89
N THR A 46 -7.08 18.24 2.09
CA THR A 46 -7.34 19.39 1.25
C THR A 46 -8.34 19.05 0.13
N ILE A 47 -8.16 17.88 -0.50
CA ILE A 47 -9.00 17.39 -1.58
C ILE A 47 -10.43 17.09 -1.09
N ILE A 48 -10.56 16.47 0.08
CA ILE A 48 -11.84 16.17 0.73
C ILE A 48 -12.55 17.47 1.05
N GLN A 49 -11.88 18.44 1.69
CA GLN A 49 -12.49 19.73 2.03
C GLN A 49 -13.06 20.43 0.79
N PHE A 50 -12.30 20.48 -0.31
CA PHE A 50 -12.77 21.05 -1.57
C PHE A 50 -14.06 20.37 -2.05
N GLY A 51 -14.06 19.04 -2.14
CA GLY A 51 -15.23 18.28 -2.59
C GLY A 51 -16.46 18.44 -1.70
N MET A 52 -16.27 18.69 -0.41
CA MET A 52 -17.36 18.97 0.54
C MET A 52 -17.94 20.40 0.35
N THR A 53 -17.12 21.35 -0.09
CA THR A 53 -17.48 22.78 -0.24
C THR A 53 -18.03 23.20 -1.60
N GLU A 54 -17.68 22.52 -2.69
CA GLU A 54 -18.08 22.91 -4.08
C GLU A 54 -19.60 22.83 -4.37
N GLY A 55 -20.42 22.43 -3.40
CA GLY A 55 -21.89 22.45 -3.51
C GLY A 55 -22.49 21.38 -4.43
N ALA A 56 -21.70 20.75 -5.30
CA ALA A 56 -22.12 19.64 -6.14
C ALA A 56 -22.24 18.33 -5.34
N ILE A 57 -23.44 17.74 -5.31
CA ILE A 57 -23.75 16.49 -4.57
C ILE A 57 -22.80 15.34 -4.96
N ASP A 58 -22.44 15.23 -6.24
CA ASP A 58 -21.54 14.18 -6.72
C ASP A 58 -20.12 14.31 -6.15
N LEU A 59 -19.57 15.54 -6.09
CA LEU A 59 -18.26 15.79 -5.49
C LEU A 59 -18.24 15.51 -3.99
N ARG A 60 -19.32 15.85 -3.28
CA ARG A 60 -19.47 15.52 -1.85
C ARG A 60 -19.46 14.01 -1.62
N ASN A 61 -20.19 13.24 -2.42
CA ASN A 61 -20.21 11.78 -2.31
C ASN A 61 -18.86 11.14 -2.64
N LYS A 62 -18.14 11.67 -3.63
CA LYS A 62 -16.77 11.22 -3.94
C LYS A 62 -15.80 11.56 -2.81
N ALA A 63 -15.94 12.73 -2.18
CA ALA A 63 -15.08 13.15 -1.07
C ALA A 63 -15.31 12.27 0.17
N GLY A 64 -16.57 11.93 0.47
CA GLY A 64 -16.90 10.94 1.50
C GLY A 64 -16.25 9.58 1.25
N ARG A 65 -16.32 9.08 0.01
CA ARG A 65 -15.63 7.82 -0.36
C ARG A 65 -14.11 7.90 -0.22
N LEU A 66 -13.51 9.04 -0.55
CA LEU A 66 -12.08 9.24 -0.35
C LEU A 66 -11.70 9.22 1.13
N ALA A 67 -12.50 9.85 2.00
CA ALA A 67 -12.32 9.76 3.44
C ALA A 67 -12.43 8.31 3.96
N ASP A 68 -13.41 7.55 3.46
CA ASP A 68 -13.58 6.14 3.81
C ASP A 68 -12.36 5.30 3.39
N TRP A 69 -11.79 5.56 2.21
CA TRP A 69 -10.57 4.88 1.75
C TRP A 69 -9.34 5.23 2.60
N CYS A 70 -9.20 6.49 3.02
CA CYS A 70 -8.12 6.88 3.93
C CYS A 70 -8.23 6.09 5.25
N GLU A 71 -9.42 6.04 5.84
CA GLU A 71 -9.65 5.33 7.10
C GLU A 71 -9.48 3.80 6.98
N GLN A 72 -9.94 3.21 5.87
CA GLN A 72 -9.74 1.78 5.60
C GLN A 72 -8.26 1.44 5.44
N THR A 73 -7.50 2.27 4.72
CA THR A 73 -6.06 2.11 4.54
C THR A 73 -5.34 2.21 5.88
N ARG A 74 -5.67 3.22 6.69
CA ARG A 74 -5.13 3.37 8.06
C ARG A 74 -5.36 2.13 8.92
N LYS A 75 -6.60 1.61 8.95
CA LYS A 75 -6.94 0.40 9.71
C LYS A 75 -6.14 -0.81 9.24
N LEU A 76 -5.96 -0.94 7.93
CA LEU A 76 -5.21 -2.04 7.36
C LEU A 76 -3.73 -1.93 7.73
N LEU A 77 -3.11 -0.76 7.61
CA LEU A 77 -1.73 -0.51 8.03
C LEU A 77 -1.51 -0.84 9.51
N ILE A 78 -2.42 -0.42 10.40
CA ILE A 78 -2.32 -0.76 11.83
C ILE A 78 -2.39 -2.28 12.04
N LYS A 79 -3.34 -2.96 11.38
CA LYS A 79 -3.50 -4.41 11.52
C LYS A 79 -2.31 -5.18 10.96
N THR A 80 -1.78 -4.78 9.82
CA THR A 80 -0.59 -5.42 9.25
C THR A 80 0.61 -5.19 10.14
N HIS A 81 0.80 -3.97 10.66
CA HIS A 81 1.89 -3.67 11.60
C HIS A 81 1.87 -4.58 12.83
N GLN A 82 0.69 -4.76 13.42
CA GLN A 82 0.48 -5.61 14.59
C GLN A 82 0.68 -7.10 14.30
N ALA A 83 0.56 -7.52 13.05
CA ALA A 83 0.67 -8.92 12.62
C ALA A 83 2.06 -9.28 12.09
N ILE A 84 2.89 -8.29 11.73
CA ILE A 84 4.25 -8.52 11.25
C ILE A 84 5.06 -9.15 12.40
N PRO A 85 5.71 -10.31 12.16
CA PRO A 85 6.62 -10.89 13.15
C PRO A 85 7.71 -9.88 13.53
N ASP A 86 8.05 -9.79 14.82
CA ASP A 86 9.12 -8.90 15.24
C ASP A 86 10.49 -9.38 14.70
N PRO A 87 11.47 -8.48 14.55
CA PRO A 87 12.76 -8.83 13.95
C PRO A 87 13.49 -9.96 14.68
N GLU A 88 13.34 -10.08 16.00
CA GLU A 88 13.98 -11.14 16.78
C GLU A 88 13.34 -12.50 16.45
N THR A 89 12.01 -12.56 16.35
CA THR A 89 11.27 -13.75 15.88
C THR A 89 11.69 -14.17 14.47
N ILE A 90 11.92 -13.22 13.55
CA ILE A 90 12.38 -13.54 12.19
C ILE A 90 13.82 -14.08 12.21
N MET A 91 14.73 -13.41 12.93
CA MET A 91 16.14 -13.79 12.96
C MET A 91 16.41 -15.11 13.69
N MET A 92 15.57 -15.47 14.67
CA MET A 92 15.76 -16.66 15.51
C MET A 92 15.01 -17.89 14.99
N ALA A 93 14.25 -17.76 13.90
CA ALA A 93 13.51 -18.86 13.34
C ALA A 93 14.44 -19.87 12.63
N ASP A 94 14.27 -21.15 12.97
CA ASP A 94 14.94 -22.26 12.25
C ASP A 94 14.28 -22.55 10.88
N ASP A 95 13.20 -21.83 10.55
CA ASP A 95 12.46 -21.95 9.31
C ASP A 95 12.18 -20.58 8.65
N THR A 96 11.70 -20.61 7.41
CA THR A 96 11.44 -19.40 6.60
C THR A 96 10.00 -18.87 6.72
N VAL A 97 9.18 -19.43 7.63
CA VAL A 97 7.77 -19.02 7.75
C VAL A 97 7.64 -17.55 8.17
N PRO A 98 8.39 -17.05 9.18
CA PRO A 98 8.31 -15.64 9.57
C PRO A 98 8.74 -14.67 8.46
N ASP A 99 9.73 -15.04 7.64
CA ASP A 99 10.15 -14.24 6.48
C ASP A 99 9.01 -14.07 5.48
N PHE A 100 8.37 -15.17 5.08
CA PHE A 100 7.25 -15.12 4.14
C PHE A 100 6.01 -14.42 4.73
N GLN A 101 5.79 -14.52 6.05
CA GLN A 101 4.73 -13.77 6.72
C GLN A 101 5.01 -12.26 6.71
N ALA A 102 6.25 -11.85 7.00
CA ALA A 102 6.67 -10.45 6.94
C ALA A 102 6.56 -9.90 5.51
N GLU A 103 7.06 -10.63 4.50
CA GLU A 103 6.94 -10.25 3.09
C GLU A 103 5.47 -10.10 2.66
N TYR A 104 4.63 -11.06 3.03
CA TYR A 104 3.19 -11.00 2.74
C TYR A 104 2.52 -9.77 3.37
N LEU A 105 2.72 -9.55 4.67
CA LEU A 105 2.02 -8.49 5.40
C LEU A 105 2.51 -7.09 5.00
N THR A 106 3.81 -6.94 4.76
CA THR A 106 4.40 -5.68 4.31
C THR A 106 3.96 -5.37 2.88
N GLY A 107 3.86 -6.38 2.01
CA GLY A 107 3.31 -6.20 0.67
C GLY A 107 1.80 -5.90 0.67
N VAL A 108 1.00 -6.47 1.58
CA VAL A 108 -0.42 -6.09 1.77
C VAL A 108 -0.55 -4.62 2.17
N ALA A 109 0.29 -4.16 3.12
CA ALA A 109 0.33 -2.76 3.52
C ALA A 109 0.65 -1.84 2.32
N TYR A 110 1.64 -2.23 1.51
CA TYR A 110 2.05 -1.50 0.32
C TYR A 110 0.94 -1.42 -0.74
N LEU A 111 0.25 -2.53 -1.01
CA LEU A 111 -0.89 -2.57 -1.94
C LEU A 111 -2.05 -1.69 -1.47
N ALA A 112 -2.29 -1.62 -0.16
CA ALA A 112 -3.30 -0.74 0.41
C ALA A 112 -2.98 0.73 0.13
N ALA A 113 -1.72 1.13 0.36
CA ALA A 113 -1.26 2.49 0.12
C ALA A 113 -1.27 2.86 -1.37
N ILE A 114 -0.85 1.95 -2.26
CA ILE A 114 -0.99 2.11 -3.72
C ILE A 114 -2.45 2.28 -4.14
N THR A 115 -3.35 1.48 -3.56
CA THR A 115 -4.78 1.56 -3.88
C THR A 115 -5.35 2.92 -3.47
N LEU A 116 -4.95 3.45 -2.31
CA LEU A 116 -5.29 4.82 -1.89
C LEU A 116 -4.73 5.85 -2.87
N ALA A 117 -3.48 5.71 -3.30
CA ALA A 117 -2.85 6.59 -4.29
C ALA A 117 -3.68 6.65 -5.58
N LEU A 118 -4.02 5.49 -6.17
CA LEU A 118 -4.83 5.40 -7.38
C LEU A 118 -6.20 6.08 -7.22
N ASN A 119 -6.86 5.84 -6.08
CA ASN A 119 -8.14 6.47 -5.75
C ASN A 119 -8.03 8.00 -5.60
N MET A 120 -6.91 8.49 -5.06
CA MET A 120 -6.64 9.92 -4.98
C MET A 120 -6.37 10.55 -6.35
N LEU A 121 -5.61 9.87 -7.23
CA LEU A 121 -5.43 10.30 -8.62
C LEU A 121 -6.78 10.36 -9.35
N ASP A 122 -7.64 9.37 -9.12
CA ASP A 122 -8.99 9.31 -9.66
C ASP A 122 -9.91 10.42 -9.13
N PHE A 123 -9.73 10.87 -7.89
CA PHE A 123 -10.46 12.03 -7.39
C PHE A 123 -9.88 13.34 -7.95
N TYR A 124 -8.54 13.45 -8.02
CA TYR A 124 -7.88 14.68 -8.43
C TYR A 124 -8.27 15.13 -9.85
N GLN A 125 -8.66 14.20 -10.73
CA GLN A 125 -9.15 14.55 -12.07
C GLN A 125 -10.33 15.54 -12.06
N TYR A 126 -11.14 15.56 -11.00
CA TYR A 126 -12.28 16.50 -10.87
C TYR A 126 -11.83 17.91 -10.46
N PHE A 127 -10.59 18.04 -9.97
CA PHE A 127 -9.96 19.32 -9.60
C PHE A 127 -9.33 20.03 -10.82
N ILE A 128 -9.08 19.30 -11.92
CA ILE A 128 -8.44 19.83 -13.13
C ILE A 128 -9.53 20.39 -14.06
N VAL A 129 -9.71 21.71 -14.03
CA VAL A 129 -10.84 22.41 -14.68
C VAL A 129 -10.76 22.47 -16.22
N SER A 130 -9.73 21.95 -16.90
CA SER A 130 -9.75 21.92 -18.39
C SER A 130 -8.94 20.81 -19.06
N GLY A 131 -9.41 20.37 -20.24
CA GLY A 131 -8.77 19.34 -21.07
C GLY A 131 -7.52 19.78 -21.85
N LYS A 132 -7.00 20.99 -21.61
CA LYS A 132 -5.74 21.50 -22.20
C LYS A 132 -4.59 21.52 -21.20
N ASP A 133 -4.80 20.95 -20.02
CA ASP A 133 -3.83 20.97 -18.95
C ASP A 133 -2.84 19.81 -19.14
N THR A 134 -1.57 20.14 -19.43
CA THR A 134 -0.47 19.17 -19.50
C THR A 134 -0.37 18.33 -18.21
N ARG A 135 -0.84 18.88 -17.08
CA ARG A 135 -0.97 18.15 -15.81
C ARG A 135 -1.85 16.91 -15.95
N LYS A 136 -2.94 16.96 -16.74
CA LYS A 136 -3.85 15.81 -16.92
C LYS A 136 -3.18 14.63 -17.65
N ALA A 137 -2.36 14.91 -18.66
CA ALA A 137 -1.59 13.87 -19.35
C ALA A 137 -0.54 13.26 -18.41
N MET A 138 0.21 14.09 -17.69
CA MET A 138 1.16 13.63 -16.67
C MET A 138 0.47 12.75 -15.61
N PHE A 139 -0.76 13.07 -15.21
CA PHE A 139 -1.53 12.25 -14.27
C PHE A 139 -1.87 10.86 -14.81
N GLN A 140 -2.19 10.74 -16.10
CA GLN A 140 -2.48 9.44 -16.70
C GLN A 140 -1.23 8.58 -16.79
N ASP A 141 -0.09 9.17 -17.14
CA ASP A 141 1.20 8.48 -17.16
C ASP A 141 1.60 8.03 -15.75
N PHE A 142 1.47 8.93 -14.74
CA PHE A 142 1.72 8.60 -13.33
C PHE A 142 0.80 7.51 -12.80
N ARG A 143 -0.49 7.54 -13.17
CA ARG A 143 -1.44 6.47 -12.83
C ARG A 143 -0.99 5.14 -13.41
N GLY A 144 -0.55 5.12 -14.67
CA GLY A 144 -0.04 3.92 -15.32
C GLY A 144 1.15 3.32 -14.57
N ALA A 145 2.14 4.16 -14.22
CA ALA A 145 3.31 3.74 -13.47
C ALA A 145 2.96 3.17 -12.08
N ILE A 146 2.05 3.84 -11.35
CA ILE A 146 1.60 3.37 -10.02
C ILE A 146 0.84 2.03 -10.13
N GLN A 147 0.05 1.87 -11.19
CA GLN A 147 -0.68 0.65 -11.43
C GLN A 147 0.26 -0.52 -11.75
N GLU A 148 1.31 -0.28 -12.55
CA GLU A 148 2.35 -1.26 -12.85
C GLU A 148 3.13 -1.66 -11.58
N ALA A 149 3.52 -0.70 -10.75
CA ALA A 149 4.14 -0.97 -9.45
C ALA A 149 3.24 -1.83 -8.55
N GLY A 150 1.93 -1.54 -8.52
CA GLY A 150 0.95 -2.33 -7.79
C GLY A 150 0.79 -3.75 -8.31
N ASP A 151 0.82 -3.95 -9.63
CA ASP A 151 0.72 -5.28 -10.24
C ASP A 151 1.97 -6.14 -9.95
N GLY A 152 3.16 -5.51 -9.95
CA GLY A 152 4.41 -6.16 -9.53
C GLY A 152 4.33 -6.67 -8.09
N ILE A 153 3.97 -5.80 -7.14
CA ILE A 153 3.84 -6.18 -5.72
C ILE A 153 2.75 -7.25 -5.52
N ARG A 154 1.64 -7.19 -6.27
CA ARG A 154 0.57 -8.20 -6.15
C ARG A 154 1.05 -9.61 -6.47
N SER A 155 1.96 -9.75 -7.43
CA SER A 155 2.59 -11.03 -7.75
C SER A 155 3.41 -11.56 -6.56
N HIS A 156 4.25 -10.71 -5.97
CA HIS A 156 5.07 -11.05 -4.79
C HIS A 156 4.23 -11.44 -3.57
N VAL A 157 3.22 -10.64 -3.23
CA VAL A 157 2.30 -10.92 -2.11
C VAL A 157 1.59 -12.25 -2.28
N ARG A 158 1.11 -12.56 -3.49
CA ARG A 158 0.46 -13.86 -3.76
C ARG A 158 1.43 -15.01 -3.53
N HIS A 159 2.67 -14.89 -4.00
CA HIS A 159 3.68 -15.93 -3.85
C HIS A 159 4.04 -16.15 -2.37
N ALA A 160 4.36 -15.09 -1.63
CA ALA A 160 4.70 -15.15 -0.21
C ALA A 160 3.56 -15.76 0.63
N GLY A 161 2.31 -15.37 0.34
CA GLY A 161 1.14 -15.92 1.03
C GLY A 161 0.95 -17.42 0.81
N THR A 162 1.19 -17.92 -0.41
CA THR A 162 1.14 -19.36 -0.71
C THR A 162 2.30 -20.10 -0.02
N ALA A 163 3.52 -19.58 -0.11
CA ALA A 163 4.70 -20.19 0.50
C ALA A 163 4.56 -20.32 2.03
N ALA A 164 4.16 -19.25 2.72
CA ALA A 164 3.94 -19.26 4.17
C ALA A 164 2.92 -20.34 4.59
N HIS A 165 1.82 -20.47 3.82
CA HIS A 165 0.78 -21.44 4.11
C HIS A 165 1.23 -22.89 3.92
N GLU A 166 1.96 -23.18 2.85
CA GLU A 166 2.43 -24.53 2.54
C GLU A 166 3.48 -25.03 3.55
N ILE A 167 4.40 -24.16 3.98
CA ILE A 167 5.42 -24.50 4.97
C ILE A 167 4.79 -24.76 6.35
N ASP A 168 3.88 -23.89 6.80
CA ASP A 168 3.13 -24.10 8.05
C ASP A 168 2.35 -25.43 8.04
N LEU A 169 1.74 -25.78 6.90
CA LEU A 169 1.05 -27.05 6.74
C LEU A 169 2.00 -28.25 6.81
N MET A 170 3.21 -28.13 6.25
CA MET A 170 4.25 -29.16 6.37
C MET A 170 4.74 -29.32 7.81
N HIS A 171 4.99 -28.23 8.54
CA HIS A 171 5.40 -28.29 9.95
C HIS A 171 4.35 -28.96 10.82
N LYS A 172 3.07 -28.63 10.63
CA LYS A 172 1.97 -29.28 11.35
C LYS A 172 1.93 -30.79 11.11
N LYS A 173 2.12 -31.23 9.86
CA LYS A 173 2.18 -32.66 9.52
C LYS A 173 3.38 -33.36 10.13
N VAL A 174 4.57 -32.76 10.05
CA VAL A 174 5.79 -33.32 10.65
C VAL A 174 5.65 -33.42 12.17
N ARG A 175 5.14 -32.38 12.84
CA ARG A 175 4.89 -32.39 14.28
C ARG A 175 3.92 -33.50 14.67
N ALA A 176 2.79 -33.62 13.96
CA ALA A 176 1.84 -34.70 14.20
C ALA A 176 2.48 -36.10 14.04
N LEU A 177 3.35 -36.29 13.04
CA LEU A 177 4.07 -37.57 12.84
C LEU A 177 5.11 -37.86 13.93
N LEU A 178 5.65 -36.84 14.58
CA LEU A 178 6.64 -36.95 15.66
C LEU A 178 5.98 -37.16 17.04
N GLU A 179 4.78 -36.61 17.25
CA GLU A 179 4.00 -36.76 18.49
C GLU A 179 3.24 -38.09 18.57
N ASP A 180 3.00 -38.77 17.44
CA ASP A 180 2.32 -40.09 17.36
C ASP A 180 3.28 -41.28 17.58
N ARG A 181 4.46 -41.04 18.18
CA ARG A 181 5.49 -42.04 18.54
C ARG A 181 5.75 -42.06 20.05
#